data_AF-A0A1H4F5M7-F1
#
_entry.id   AF-A0A1H4F5M7-F1
#
_cell.length_a   1.000
_cell.length_b   1.000
_cell.length_c   1.000
_cell.angle_alpha   90.00
_cell.angle_beta   90.00
_cell.angle_gamma   90.00
#
_symmetry.space_group_name_H-M   'P 1'
#
loop_
_entity.id
_entity.type
_entity.pdbx_description
1 polymer ?
#
loop_
_entity_poly.entity_id
_entity_poly.type
_entity_poly.pdbx_seq_one_letter_code
_entity_poly.pdbx_strand_id
1 'polypeptide(L)'
;MPHLLRATIVVLSVSLLGACASPSPQYRQVGKFSEGLAPVQAASGRWGFINQRQQWAIPPRFEDAREFQDGRAAAKQGGKWGFINKQGQWQ
;
A
#
# COMPACT_ATOMS: atom_id res chain seq x y z
N MET A 1 -40.89 2.80 -19.75
CA MET A 1 -40.43 1.46 -19.29
C MET A 1 -39.35 1.02 -20.28
N PRO A 2 -38.13 0.54 -19.92
CA PRO A 2 -37.56 0.17 -18.62
C PRO A 2 -36.19 0.84 -18.27
N HIS A 3 -35.82 0.73 -16.98
CA HIS A 3 -34.49 0.54 -16.36
C HIS A 3 -33.18 1.12 -16.97
N LEU A 4 -32.57 2.07 -16.24
CA LEU A 4 -31.13 2.37 -16.31
C LEU A 4 -30.44 1.96 -15.00
N LEU A 5 -29.85 0.77 -15.01
CA LEU A 5 -28.72 0.40 -14.16
C LEU A 5 -27.48 1.16 -14.67
N ARG A 6 -26.75 1.85 -13.79
CA ARG A 6 -25.29 1.72 -13.62
C ARG A 6 -24.75 2.75 -12.63
N ALA A 7 -24.11 2.21 -11.60
CA ALA A 7 -23.42 2.93 -10.55
C ALA A 7 -22.37 3.91 -11.13
N THR A 8 -22.51 5.18 -10.76
CA THR A 8 -21.44 6.18 -10.65
C THR A 8 -20.27 5.53 -9.91
N ILE A 9 -19.04 5.50 -10.40
CA ILE A 9 -18.09 6.60 -10.44
C ILE A 9 -16.99 6.20 -11.44
N VAL A 10 -16.98 6.84 -12.62
CA VAL A 10 -15.77 7.00 -13.41
C VAL A 10 -15.42 8.48 -13.26
N VAL A 11 -14.43 8.79 -12.43
CA VAL A 11 -13.76 10.09 -12.50
C VAL A 11 -12.35 9.83 -13.01
N LEU A 12 -12.28 9.64 -14.32
CA LEU A 12 -11.06 9.85 -15.10
C LEU A 12 -10.99 11.36 -15.37
N SER A 13 -10.33 12.11 -14.50
CA SER A 13 -9.96 13.50 -14.80
C SER A 13 -8.55 13.48 -15.41
N VAL A 14 -8.48 13.54 -16.73
CA VAL A 14 -7.26 13.98 -17.40
C VAL A 14 -7.33 15.51 -17.42
N SER A 15 -6.48 16.17 -16.65
CA SER A 15 -6.33 17.63 -16.67
C SER A 15 -4.89 17.97 -17.05
N LEU A 16 -4.69 18.40 -18.29
CA LEU A 16 -3.50 19.10 -18.77
C LEU A 16 -3.43 20.48 -18.09
N LEU A 17 -2.40 20.76 -17.30
CA LEU A 17 -1.77 22.10 -17.10
C LEU A 17 -0.67 22.00 -16.02
N GLY A 18 0.57 22.30 -16.43
CA GLY A 18 1.59 22.96 -15.61
C GLY A 18 1.88 22.44 -14.20
N ALA A 19 2.59 21.31 -14.09
CA ALA A 19 3.66 21.05 -13.14
C ALA A 19 4.05 19.58 -13.30
N CYS A 20 5.33 19.29 -13.51
CA CYS A 20 5.88 17.94 -13.33
C CYS A 20 5.85 17.54 -11.85
N ALA A 21 4.71 17.65 -11.18
CA ALA A 21 4.46 16.97 -9.94
C ALA A 21 3.89 15.61 -10.34
N SER A 22 4.78 14.68 -10.72
CA SER A 22 4.50 13.28 -10.44
C SER A 22 3.97 13.26 -9.01
N PRO A 23 2.76 12.74 -8.71
CA PRO A 23 2.37 12.50 -7.34
C PRO A 23 3.33 11.42 -6.84
N SER A 24 4.55 11.83 -6.50
CA SER A 24 5.54 10.97 -5.89
C SER A 24 4.87 10.56 -4.60
N PRO A 25 4.55 9.27 -4.44
CA PRO A 25 3.98 8.82 -3.19
C PRO A 25 4.98 9.20 -2.11
N GLN A 26 4.56 10.10 -1.22
CA GLN A 26 5.42 10.63 -0.17
C GLN A 26 5.62 9.54 0.87
N TYR A 27 6.60 8.69 0.60
CA TYR A 27 7.06 7.66 1.50
C TYR A 27 8.05 8.28 2.46
N ARG A 28 7.80 8.09 3.74
CA ARG A 28 8.70 8.59 4.79
C ARG A 28 9.90 7.65 4.94
N GLN A 29 9.67 6.35 4.77
CA GLN A 29 10.69 5.30 4.78
C GLN A 29 10.30 4.18 3.82
N VAL A 30 11.30 3.58 3.17
CA VAL A 30 11.15 2.47 2.23
C VAL A 30 12.16 1.40 2.61
N GLY A 31 11.68 0.22 2.97
CA GLY A 31 12.52 -0.96 3.15
C GLY A 31 12.88 -1.60 1.81
N LYS A 32 13.71 -2.65 1.85
CA LYS A 32 14.13 -3.32 0.62
C LYS A 32 12.97 -4.15 0.03
N PHE A 33 12.96 -4.28 -1.29
CA PHE A 33 12.12 -5.28 -1.92
C PHE A 33 12.62 -6.68 -1.54
N SER A 34 11.70 -7.51 -1.07
CA SER A 34 11.89 -8.93 -0.86
C SER A 34 10.63 -9.67 -1.29
N GLU A 35 10.82 -10.77 -2.02
CA GLU A 35 9.72 -11.58 -2.57
C GLU A 35 8.64 -10.79 -3.34
N GLY A 36 9.04 -9.70 -4.01
CA GLY A 36 8.16 -8.86 -4.82
C GLY A 36 7.44 -7.74 -4.06
N LEU A 37 7.63 -7.63 -2.73
CA LEU A 37 7.03 -6.61 -1.89
C LEU A 37 8.09 -5.82 -1.11
N ALA A 38 7.85 -4.54 -0.87
CA ALA A 38 8.69 -3.71 0.02
C ALA A 38 7.83 -3.09 1.12
N PRO A 39 8.25 -3.13 2.39
CA PRO A 39 7.58 -2.41 3.47
C PRO A 39 7.83 -0.92 3.29
N VAL A 40 6.79 -0.11 3.41
CA VAL A 40 6.85 1.33 3.18
C VAL A 40 6.02 2.06 4.22
N GLN A 41 6.62 3.09 4.81
CA GLN A 41 5.93 3.99 5.72
C GLN A 41 5.27 5.11 4.93
N ALA A 42 3.94 5.16 4.98
CA ALA A 42 3.15 6.23 4.38
C ALA A 42 3.32 7.55 5.15
N ALA A 43 2.85 8.66 4.57
CA ALA A 43 2.85 9.98 5.22
C ALA A 43 2.11 9.99 6.57
N SER A 44 1.16 9.07 6.79
CA SER A 44 0.47 8.86 8.07
C SER A 44 1.35 8.29 9.18
N GLY A 45 2.58 7.84 8.87
CA GLY A 45 3.45 7.13 9.80
C GLY A 45 3.13 5.63 9.91
N ARG A 46 2.10 5.14 9.22
CA ARG A 46 1.74 3.72 9.18
C ARG A 46 2.49 2.99 8.08
N TRP A 47 2.83 1.74 8.38
CA TRP A 47 3.52 0.86 7.46
C TRP A 47 2.52 0.02 6.67
N GLY A 48 2.81 -0.13 5.38
CA GLY A 48 2.14 -1.04 4.44
C GLY A 48 3.18 -1.66 3.51
N PHE A 49 2.72 -2.31 2.44
CA PHE A 49 3.59 -2.95 1.46
C PHE A 49 3.22 -2.56 0.05
N ILE A 50 4.24 -2.19 -0.74
CA ILE A 50 4.07 -1.90 -2.16
C ILE A 50 4.67 -3.01 -3.01
N ASN A 51 4.10 -3.22 -4.19
CA ASN A 51 4.68 -4.07 -5.23
C ASN A 51 5.73 -3.29 -6.05
N GLN A 52 6.40 -3.97 -6.98
CA GLN A 52 7.41 -3.36 -7.87
C GLN A 52 6.86 -2.26 -8.78
N ARG A 53 5.54 -2.21 -8.98
CA ARG A 53 4.84 -1.14 -9.72
C ARG A 53 4.51 0.06 -8.83
N GLN A 54 5.04 0.10 -7.60
CA GLN A 54 4.76 1.11 -6.58
C GLN A 54 3.27 1.22 -6.21
N GLN A 55 2.51 0.14 -6.38
CA GLN A 55 1.11 0.06 -5.97
C GLN A 55 1.02 -0.63 -4.61
N TRP A 56 0.12 -0.18 -3.75
CA TRP A 56 -0.14 -0.84 -2.47
C TRP A 56 -0.66 -2.26 -2.67
N ALA A 57 0.15 -3.25 -2.32
CA ALA A 57 -0.30 -4.63 -2.19
C ALA A 57 -0.99 -4.86 -0.84
N ILE A 58 -0.45 -4.23 0.21
CA ILE A 58 -1.07 -4.18 1.53
C ILE A 58 -1.14 -2.71 1.96
N PRO A 59 -2.35 -2.13 2.11
CA PRO A 59 -2.50 -0.74 2.52
C PRO A 59 -1.81 -0.44 3.86
N PRO A 60 -1.32 0.79 4.08
CA PRO A 60 -0.62 1.17 5.30
C PRO A 60 -1.57 1.12 6.50
N ARG A 61 -1.35 0.14 7.37
CA ARG A 61 -2.17 -0.09 8.58
C ARG A 61 -1.38 -0.62 9.77
N PHE A 62 -0.08 -0.84 9.64
CA PHE A 62 0.76 -1.34 10.73
C PHE A 62 1.48 -0.18 11.41
N GLU A 63 1.85 -0.36 12.66
CA GLU A 63 2.69 0.59 13.40
C GLU A 63 4.15 0.50 12.91
N ASP A 64 4.56 -0.71 12.52
CA ASP A 64 5.89 -1.03 12.00
C ASP A 64 5.80 -2.29 11.13
N ALA A 65 6.71 -2.46 10.18
CA ALA A 65 6.77 -3.63 9.32
C ALA A 65 8.20 -3.91 8.81
N ARG A 66 8.55 -5.19 8.72
CA ARG A 66 9.82 -5.67 8.14
C ARG A 66 9.60 -6.30 6.77
N GLU A 67 10.69 -6.57 6.06
CA GLU A 67 10.65 -7.22 4.76
C GLU A 67 10.04 -8.62 4.84
N PHE A 68 9.46 -9.09 3.72
CA PHE A 68 9.02 -10.47 3.58
C PHE A 68 10.21 -11.42 3.54
N GLN A 69 10.12 -12.52 4.28
CA GLN A 69 11.04 -13.66 4.27
C GLN A 69 10.23 -14.94 4.48
N ASP A 70 10.50 -15.97 3.69
CA ASP A 70 9.76 -17.25 3.68
C ASP A 70 8.23 -17.07 3.62
N GLY A 71 7.77 -16.15 2.78
CA GLY A 71 6.34 -15.90 2.55
C GLY A 71 5.62 -15.14 3.67
N ARG A 72 6.33 -14.70 4.72
CA ARG A 72 5.78 -13.95 5.85
C ARG A 72 6.58 -12.67 6.13
N ALA A 73 5.96 -11.67 6.72
CA ALA A 73 6.63 -10.46 7.19
C ALA A 73 6.29 -10.19 8.66
N ALA A 74 7.26 -9.72 9.44
CA ALA A 74 6.97 -9.24 10.79
C ALA A 74 6.27 -7.88 10.73
N ALA A 75 5.14 -7.74 11.40
CA ALA A 75 4.39 -6.49 11.48
C ALA A 75 3.98 -6.20 12.92
N LYS A 76 3.84 -4.91 13.24
CA LYS A 76 3.45 -4.45 14.57
C LYS A 76 2.04 -3.85 14.56
N GLN A 77 1.20 -4.26 15.50
CA GLN A 77 -0.13 -3.69 15.73
C GLN A 77 -0.50 -3.77 17.21
N GLY A 78 -1.03 -2.68 17.77
CA GLY A 78 -1.40 -2.61 19.17
C GLY A 78 -0.20 -2.83 20.09
N GLY A 79 0.98 -2.34 19.71
CA GLY A 79 2.21 -2.52 20.48
C GLY A 79 2.86 -3.91 20.40
N LYS A 80 2.23 -4.89 19.72
CA LYS A 80 2.72 -6.28 19.64
C LYS A 80 3.21 -6.62 18.24
N TRP A 81 4.24 -7.46 18.18
CA TRP A 81 4.77 -8.03 16.94
C TRP A 81 4.11 -9.37 16.64
N GLY A 82 3.86 -9.62 15.36
CA GLY A 82 3.42 -10.92 14.84
C GLY A 82 3.80 -11.06 13.37
N PHE A 83 3.42 -12.17 12.75
CA PHE A 83 3.69 -12.42 11.34
C PHE A 83 2.43 -12.23 10.51
N ILE A 84 2.60 -11.66 9.31
CA ILE A 84 1.54 -11.54 8.31
C ILE A 84 1.93 -12.26 7.03
N ASN A 85 0.95 -12.81 6.31
CA ASN A 85 1.14 -13.33 4.96
C ASN A 85 1.13 -12.20 3.90
N LYS A 86 1.33 -12.53 2.61
CA LYS A 86 1.34 -11.56 1.50
C LYS A 86 -0.02 -10.88 1.24
N GLN A 87 -1.10 -11.37 1.85
CA GLN A 87 -2.41 -10.74 1.87
C GLN A 87 -2.59 -9.81 3.10
N GLY A 88 -1.56 -9.71 3.95
CA GLY A 88 -1.55 -8.91 5.17
C GLY A 88 -2.31 -9.53 6.35
N GLN A 89 -2.70 -10.81 6.28
CA GLN A 89 -3.44 -11.50 7.34
C GLN A 89 -2.47 -12.06 8.38
N TRP A 90 -2.80 -11.90 9.66
CA TRP A 90 -2.03 -12.46 10.78
C TRP A 90 -1.94 -13.99 10.71
N GLN A 91 -0.81 -14.54 11.13
CA GLN A 91 -0.49 -15.97 11.23
C GLN A 91 -0.14 -16.33 12.67
#